data_AF-A0A530QHD0-F1
#
_entry.id   AF-A0A530QHD0-F1
#
_cell.length_a   1.000
_cell.length_b   1.000
_cell.length_c   1.000
_cell.angle_alpha   90.00
_cell.angle_beta   90.00
_cell.angle_gamma   90.00
#
_symmetry.space_group_name_H-M   'P 1'
#
loop_
_entity.id
_entity.type
_entity.pdbx_description
1 polymer ?
#
loop_
_entity_poly.entity_id
_entity_poly.type
_entity_poly.pdbx_seq_one_letter_code
_entity_poly.pdbx_strand_id
1 'polypeptide(L)'
;YAEHQRAAAIAGHAVTEVDDFEVLAGADLAIIVNPNNPDGRIIERKKLLDLAGKLRAKGGLLVVDEAFMDVGPRAESLAGDVEQGGIVVLRSFGKFFG
;
A
#
# COMPACT_ATOMS: atom_id res chain seq x y z
N TYR A 1 9.14 6.71 6.12
CA TYR A 1 10.11 6.27 5.10
C TYR A 1 10.14 7.33 3.98
N ALA A 2 11.18 8.16 3.94
CA ALA A 2 11.24 9.40 3.13
C ALA A 2 11.45 9.19 1.60
N GLU A 3 11.28 7.96 1.11
CA GLU A 3 11.55 7.59 -0.28
C GLU A 3 10.30 7.70 -1.18
N HIS A 4 9.10 7.47 -0.65
CA HIS A 4 7.86 7.64 -1.43
C HIS A 4 7.54 9.11 -1.74
N GLN A 5 7.90 10.04 -0.85
CA GLN A 5 7.71 11.48 -1.06
C GLN A 5 8.47 12.01 -2.28
N ARG A 6 9.70 11.52 -2.53
CA ARG A 6 10.48 11.95 -3.70
C ARG A 6 9.94 11.35 -5.00
N ALA A 7 9.51 10.09 -5.00
CA ALA A 7 8.99 9.44 -6.19
C ALA A 7 7.66 10.06 -6.67
N ALA A 8 6.78 10.44 -5.74
CA ALA A 8 5.46 10.97 -6.09
C ALA A 8 5.47 12.48 -6.42
N ALA A 9 6.40 13.26 -5.86
CA ALA A 9 6.62 14.66 -6.27
C ALA A 9 7.18 14.81 -7.70
N ILE A 10 7.90 13.80 -8.21
CA ILE A 10 8.48 13.79 -9.57
C ILE A 10 7.40 13.61 -10.65
N ALA A 11 6.21 13.10 -10.30
CA ALA A 11 5.14 12.81 -11.26
C ALA A 11 4.09 13.93 -11.43
N GLY A 12 4.21 15.07 -10.71
CA GLY A 12 3.28 16.20 -10.85
C GLY A 12 1.89 16.00 -10.21
N HIS A 13 1.72 14.97 -9.38
CA HIS A 13 0.50 14.71 -8.63
C HIS A 13 0.58 15.31 -7.22
N ALA A 14 -0.55 15.80 -6.69
CA ALA A 14 -0.64 16.26 -5.31
C ALA A 14 -0.53 15.06 -4.35
N VAL A 15 0.56 15.00 -3.60
CA VAL A 15 0.82 13.92 -2.63
C VAL A 15 0.47 14.45 -1.25
N THR A 16 -0.46 13.79 -0.58
CA THR A 16 -0.82 14.12 0.81
C THR A 16 -0.52 12.90 1.68
N GLU A 17 0.33 13.09 2.68
CA GLU A 17 0.54 12.09 3.73
C GLU A 17 -0.62 12.19 4.71
N VAL A 18 -1.31 11.08 4.93
CA VAL A 18 -2.46 11.00 5.83
C VAL A 18 -2.24 9.84 6.80
N ASP A 19 -2.42 10.12 8.09
CA ASP A 19 -2.36 9.11 9.15
C ASP A 19 -3.70 8.35 9.29
N ASP A 20 -4.76 8.88 8.69
CA ASP A 20 -6.11 8.31 8.75
C ASP A 20 -6.39 7.45 7.52
N PHE A 21 -6.57 6.15 7.76
CA PHE A 21 -6.91 5.16 6.75
C PHE A 21 -8.20 5.47 6.00
N GLU A 22 -9.21 6.06 6.66
CA GLU A 22 -10.50 6.33 6.02
C GLU A 22 -10.42 7.45 4.98
N VAL A 23 -9.47 8.38 5.14
CA VAL A 23 -9.24 9.47 4.19
C VAL A 23 -8.73 8.92 2.85
N LEU A 24 -8.02 7.78 2.86
CA LEU A 24 -7.49 7.15 1.63
C LEU A 24 -8.59 6.76 0.66
N ALA A 25 -9.81 6.44 1.14
CA ALA A 25 -10.94 6.11 0.27
C ALA A 25 -11.36 7.29 -0.62
N GLY A 26 -10.97 8.52 -0.28
CA GLY A 26 -11.19 9.73 -1.06
C GLY A 26 -10.19 9.94 -2.22
N ALA A 27 -9.03 9.29 -2.19
CA ALA A 27 -7.96 9.50 -3.18
C ALA A 27 -8.18 8.73 -4.49
N ASP A 28 -7.63 9.22 -5.61
CA ASP A 28 -7.61 8.46 -6.88
C ASP A 28 -6.52 7.37 -6.87
N LEU A 29 -5.45 7.60 -6.09
CA LEU A 29 -4.35 6.67 -5.85
C LEU A 29 -4.03 6.68 -4.36
N ALA A 30 -4.12 5.51 -3.71
CA ALA A 30 -3.70 5.33 -2.32
C ALA A 30 -2.45 4.46 -2.29
N ILE A 31 -1.44 4.86 -1.51
CA ILE A 31 -0.21 4.08 -1.28
C ILE A 31 -0.13 3.77 0.20
N ILE A 32 0.00 2.48 0.53
CA ILE A 32 0.11 2.00 1.91
C ILE A 32 1.37 1.15 2.02
N VAL A 33 2.16 1.36 3.08
CA VAL A 33 3.27 0.47 3.44
C VAL A 33 2.77 -0.52 4.49
N ASN A 34 2.83 -1.81 4.20
CA ASN A 34 2.33 -2.86 5.09
C ASN A 34 3.27 -4.08 5.04
N PRO A 35 4.00 -4.43 6.11
CA PRO A 35 4.07 -3.73 7.40
C PRO A 35 4.68 -2.32 7.31
N ASN A 36 4.15 -1.37 8.09
CA ASN A 36 4.62 0.01 8.15
C ASN A 36 6.03 0.12 8.78
N ASN A 37 6.81 1.11 8.35
CA ASN A 37 8.18 1.38 8.85
C ASN A 37 8.23 2.80 9.44
N PRO A 38 8.65 3.01 10.71
CA PRO A 38 9.46 2.08 11.55
C PRO A 38 8.70 1.30 12.62
N ASP A 39 7.40 1.51 12.78
CA ASP A 39 6.64 0.92 13.90
C ASP A 39 6.21 -0.54 13.69
N GLY A 40 6.37 -1.08 12.48
CA GLY A 40 6.01 -2.46 12.14
C GLY A 40 4.50 -2.72 12.11
N ARG A 41 3.66 -1.68 12.15
CA ARG A 41 2.20 -1.84 12.22
C ARG A 41 1.67 -2.53 10.97
N ILE A 42 0.68 -3.38 11.19
CA ILE A 42 0.09 -4.19 10.13
C ILE A 42 -1.38 -3.81 9.99
N ILE A 43 -1.78 -3.55 8.76
CA ILE A 43 -3.18 -3.38 8.39
C ILE A 43 -3.69 -4.73 7.89
N GLU A 44 -4.83 -5.15 8.44
CA GLU A 44 -5.48 -6.41 8.08
C GLU A 44 -5.81 -6.44 6.57
N ARG A 45 -5.54 -7.58 5.94
CA ARG A 45 -5.85 -7.86 4.52
C ARG A 45 -7.28 -7.49 4.17
N LYS A 46 -8.24 -7.84 5.03
CA LYS A 46 -9.66 -7.53 4.81
C LYS A 46 -9.91 -6.03 4.65
N LYS A 47 -9.31 -5.21 5.51
CA LYS A 47 -9.47 -3.74 5.45
C LYS A 47 -8.87 -3.16 4.17
N LEU A 48 -7.72 -3.70 3.75
CA LEU A 48 -7.08 -3.27 2.51
C LEU A 48 -7.91 -3.67 1.27
N LEU A 49 -8.51 -4.86 1.27
CA LEU A 49 -9.44 -5.29 0.21
C LEU A 49 -10.69 -4.40 0.16
N ASP A 50 -11.25 -4.05 1.32
CA ASP A 50 -12.40 -3.15 1.40
C ASP A 50 -12.04 -1.76 0.83
N LEU A 51 -10.84 -1.24 1.13
CA LEU A 51 -10.34 0.01 0.57
C LEU A 51 -10.12 -0.09 -0.95
N ALA A 52 -9.48 -1.17 -1.42
CA ALA A 52 -9.29 -1.42 -2.85
C ALA A 52 -10.63 -1.46 -3.59
N GLY A 53 -11.66 -2.09 -3.02
CA GLY A 53 -13.01 -2.11 -3.57
C GLY A 53 -13.62 -0.71 -3.69
N LYS A 54 -13.50 0.12 -2.64
CA LYS A 54 -13.95 1.52 -2.66
C LYS A 54 -13.23 2.35 -3.73
N LEU A 55 -11.91 2.20 -3.86
CA LEU A 55 -11.10 2.89 -4.86
C LEU A 55 -11.46 2.44 -6.27
N ARG A 56 -11.53 1.13 -6.52
CA ARG A 56 -11.88 0.55 -7.81
C ARG A 56 -13.25 1.02 -8.30
N ALA A 57 -14.23 1.14 -7.40
CA ALA A 57 -15.59 1.56 -7.74
C ALA A 57 -15.66 2.96 -8.40
N LYS A 58 -14.66 3.81 -8.14
CA LYS A 58 -14.53 5.14 -8.77
C LYS A 58 -13.38 5.24 -9.78
N GLY A 59 -12.77 4.11 -10.15
CA GLY A 59 -11.64 4.06 -11.10
C GLY A 59 -10.26 4.33 -10.49
N GLY A 60 -10.16 4.35 -9.15
CA GLY A 60 -8.90 4.53 -8.43
C GLY A 60 -8.10 3.24 -8.23
N LEU A 61 -6.90 3.40 -7.66
CA LEU A 61 -5.91 2.34 -7.48
C LEU A 61 -5.37 2.27 -6.04
N LEU A 62 -5.27 1.08 -5.49
CA LEU A 62 -4.50 0.81 -4.26
C LEU A 62 -3.12 0.26 -4.61
N VAL A 63 -2.07 0.89 -4.09
CA VAL A 63 -0.70 0.37 -4.10
C VAL A 63 -0.33 -0.03 -2.68
N VAL A 64 0.10 -1.28 -2.48
CA VAL A 64 0.60 -1.75 -1.19
C VAL A 64 2.07 -2.11 -1.31
N ASP A 65 2.92 -1.43 -0.54
CA ASP A 65 4.33 -1.78 -0.39
C ASP A 65 4.49 -2.85 0.70
N GLU A 66 4.78 -4.06 0.25
CA GLU A 66 5.01 -5.26 1.05
C GLU A 66 6.51 -5.60 1.18
N ALA A 67 7.42 -4.61 1.08
CA ALA A 67 8.86 -4.84 1.13
C ALA A 67 9.35 -5.58 2.41
N PHE A 68 8.55 -5.59 3.49
CA PHE A 68 8.85 -6.30 4.74
C PHE A 68 7.94 -7.50 5.01
N MET A 69 7.01 -7.81 4.10
CA MET A 69 6.00 -8.87 4.33
C MET A 69 6.62 -10.28 4.37
N ASP A 70 7.82 -10.47 3.81
CA ASP A 70 8.53 -11.75 3.86
C ASP A 70 8.93 -12.19 5.27
N VAL A 71 9.09 -11.23 6.20
CA VAL A 71 9.32 -11.48 7.64
C VAL A 71 8.09 -11.18 8.52
N GLY A 72 7.01 -10.72 7.90
CA GLY A 72 5.74 -10.46 8.56
C GLY A 72 4.76 -11.64 8.48
N PRO A 73 3.54 -11.47 9.01
CA PRO A 73 2.46 -12.44 8.86
C PRO A 73 1.98 -12.45 7.41
N ARG A 74 2.50 -13.40 6.62
CA ARG A 74 2.16 -13.56 5.18
C ARG A 74 0.66 -13.68 4.88
N ALA A 75 -0.16 -14.06 5.87
CA ALA A 75 -1.61 -14.09 5.76
C ALA A 75 -2.25 -12.71 5.50
N GLU A 76 -1.56 -11.63 5.86
CA GLU A 76 -2.02 -10.25 5.66
C GLU A 76 -1.59 -9.66 4.31
N SER A 77 -0.92 -10.45 3.47
CA SER A 77 -0.50 -10.03 2.15
C SER A 77 -1.67 -9.98 1.15
N LEU A 78 -1.65 -9.00 0.26
CA LEU A 78 -2.53 -8.88 -0.91
C LEU A 78 -1.97 -9.48 -2.19
N ALA A 79 -0.78 -10.08 -2.18
CA ALA A 79 -0.14 -10.56 -3.41
C ALA A 79 -1.01 -11.61 -4.15
N GLY A 80 -1.82 -12.38 -3.41
CA GLY A 80 -2.79 -13.33 -3.98
C GLY A 80 -4.10 -12.69 -4.47
N ASP A 81 -4.30 -11.39 -4.28
CA ASP A 81 -5.55 -10.68 -4.58
C ASP A 81 -5.46 -9.72 -5.77
N VAL A 82 -4.28 -9.59 -6.39
CA VAL A 82 -4.04 -8.65 -7.50
C VAL A 82 -4.96 -8.89 -8.71
N GLU A 83 -5.40 -10.13 -8.93
CA GLU A 83 -6.34 -10.50 -10.00
C GLU A 83 -7.73 -9.88 -9.83
N GLN A 84 -8.07 -9.42 -8.61
CA GLN A 84 -9.33 -8.71 -8.37
C GLN A 84 -9.35 -7.31 -9.02
N GLY A 85 -8.19 -6.81 -9.47
CA GLY A 85 -8.04 -5.51 -10.13
C GLY A 85 -8.14 -4.32 -9.15
N GLY A 86 -7.55 -3.19 -9.53
CA GLY A 86 -7.47 -2.02 -8.67
C GLY A 86 -6.47 -2.16 -7.51
N ILE A 87 -5.59 -3.17 -7.57
CA ILE A 87 -4.52 -3.43 -6.59
C ILE A 87 -3.20 -3.60 -7.32
N VAL A 88 -2.15 -2.96 -6.80
CA VAL A 88 -0.75 -3.19 -7.16
C VAL A 88 0.00 -3.51 -5.88
N VAL A 89 0.77 -4.60 -5.86
CA VAL A 89 1.60 -4.98 -4.72
C VAL A 89 3.06 -4.82 -5.10
N LEU A 90 3.80 -4.01 -4.34
CA LEU A 90 5.24 -3.86 -4.48
C LEU A 90 5.93 -4.81 -3.51
N ARG A 91 6.87 -5.61 -4.00
CA ARG A 91 7.71 -6.49 -3.19
C ARG A 91 9.16 -6.22 -3.48
N SER A 92 9.99 -6.32 -2.44
CA SER A 92 11.44 -6.16 -2.56
C SER A 92 12.11 -7.50 -2.29
N PHE A 93 12.81 -8.03 -3.29
CA PHE A 93 13.80 -9.08 -3.08
C PHE A 93 15.04 -8.43 -2.43
N GLY A 94 15.09 -8.40 -1.10
CA GLY A 94 16.35 -8.12 -0.40
C GLY A 94 16.33 -6.97 0.60
N LYS A 95 15.76 -7.22 1.78
CA LYS A 95 16.20 -6.54 3.01
C LYS A 95 16.92 -7.48 4.00
N PHE A 96 17.23 -8.72 3.58
CA PHE A 96 17.86 -9.76 4.40
C PHE A 96 19.14 -10.39 3.80
N PHE A 97 19.73 -9.77 2.75
CA PHE A 97 21.04 -10.16 2.20
C PHE A 97 22.10 -9.09 2.45
N GLY A 98 22.15 -8.54 3.67
CA GLY A 98 23.18 -7.63 4.14
C GLY A 98 23.64 -8.03 5.53
#